data_AF-A0A0R1WCS2-F1
#
_entry.id   AF-A0A0R1WCS2-F1
#
_cell.length_a   1.000
_cell.length_b   1.000
_cell.length_c   1.000
_cell.angle_alpha   90.00
_cell.angle_beta   90.00
_cell.angle_gamma   90.00
#
_symmetry.space_group_name_H-M   'P 1'
#
loop_
_entity.id
_entity.type
_entity.pdbx_description
1 polymer ?
#
loop_
_entity_poly.entity_id
_entity_poly.type
_entity_poly.pdbx_seq_one_letter_code
_entity_poly.pdbx_strand_id
1 'polypeptide(L)'
;MLLPILVTLFGLIALFEGVFFLTHLHKDFLILEPTRSPFVARQLKVWGIILTILGLITVGAAWTDNITFIVIMVVLGCILETQMAFAVTSEFRAKYH
;
A
#
# COMPACT_ATOMS: atom_id res chain seq x y z
N MET A 1 -2.62 25.00 6.98
CA MET A 1 -1.53 24.01 7.15
C MET A 1 -2.00 22.61 7.57
N LEU A 2 -3.28 22.39 7.91
CA LEU A 2 -3.78 21.06 8.29
C LEU A 2 -3.79 20.04 7.14
N LEU A 3 -4.19 20.46 5.93
CA LEU A 3 -4.29 19.58 4.76
C LEU A 3 -2.93 18.93 4.37
N PRO A 4 -1.81 19.68 4.21
CA PRO A 4 -0.49 19.08 3.96
C PRO A 4 -0.07 18.06 5.01
N ILE A 5 -0.37 18.32 6.29
CA ILE A 5 -0.02 17.41 7.39
C ILE A 5 -0.79 16.10 7.27
N LEU A 6 -2.10 16.17 7.01
CA LEU A 6 -2.94 14.97 6.83
C LEU A 6 -2.51 14.15 5.62
N VAL A 7 -2.18 14.80 4.50
CA VAL A 7 -1.73 14.12 3.27
C VAL A 7 -0.34 13.51 3.47
N THR A 8 0.54 14.19 4.22
CA THR A 8 1.85 13.64 4.59
C THR A 8 1.68 12.39 5.47
N LEU A 9 0.80 12.43 6.46
CA LEU A 9 0.49 11.27 7.31
C LEU A 9 -0.07 10.12 6.48
N PHE A 10 -1.00 10.40 5.56
CA PHE A 10 -1.53 9.40 4.64
C PHE A 10 -0.42 8.75 3.79
N GLY A 11 0.44 9.56 3.17
CA GLY A 11 1.58 9.06 2.40
C GLY A 11 2.58 8.25 3.23
N LEU A 12 2.81 8.63 4.49
CA LEU A 12 3.67 7.89 5.41
C LEU A 12 3.07 6.53 5.81
N ILE A 13 1.75 6.46 6.02
CA ILE A 13 1.05 5.19 6.30
C ILE A 13 1.16 4.25 5.10
N ALA A 14 0.86 4.73 3.89
CA ALA A 14 0.99 3.93 2.68
C ALA A 14 2.45 3.47 2.43
N LEU A 15 3.42 4.33 2.73
CA LEU A 15 4.84 4.00 2.63
C LEU A 15 5.24 2.94 3.65
N PHE A 16 4.79 3.08 4.90
CA PHE A 16 5.02 2.09 5.95
C PHE A 16 4.45 0.73 5.55
N GLU A 17 3.21 0.69 5.06
CA GLU A 17 2.56 -0.54 4.58
C GLU A 17 3.33 -1.17 3.41
N GLY A 18 3.72 -0.38 2.42
CA GLY A 18 4.51 -0.86 1.28
C GLY A 18 5.84 -1.48 1.70
N VAL A 19 6.59 -0.79 2.55
CA VAL A 19 7.87 -1.28 3.11
C VAL A 19 7.66 -2.51 3.99
N PHE A 20 6.58 -2.52 4.76
CA PHE A 20 6.22 -3.63 5.63
C PHE A 20 5.98 -4.91 4.82
N PHE A 21 5.23 -4.83 3.71
CA PHE A 21 5.05 -5.98 2.82
C PHE A 21 6.34 -6.47 2.18
N LEU A 22 7.22 -5.55 1.77
CA LEU A 22 8.51 -5.91 1.16
C LEU A 22 9.47 -6.57 2.15
N THR A 23 9.46 -6.14 3.41
CA THR A 23 10.30 -6.73 4.46
C THR A 23 9.77 -8.08 4.94
N HIS A 24 8.45 -8.30 4.89
CA HIS A 24 7.80 -9.56 5.32
C HIS A 24 7.62 -10.58 4.20
N LEU A 25 8.31 -10.45 3.05
CA LEU A 25 8.25 -11.44 1.97
C LEU A 25 8.78 -12.83 2.35
N HIS A 26 9.67 -12.91 3.34
CA HIS A 26 10.37 -14.13 3.74
C HIS A 26 9.99 -14.62 5.14
N LYS A 27 8.98 -14.01 5.75
CA LYS A 27 8.46 -14.38 7.07
C LYS A 27 6.95 -14.41 7.02
N ASP A 28 6.36 -15.49 7.54
CA ASP A 28 4.91 -15.52 7.70
C ASP A 28 4.50 -14.43 8.69
N PHE A 29 3.47 -13.67 8.33
CA PHE A 29 3.00 -12.55 9.14
C PHE A 29 1.47 -12.51 9.13
N LEU A 30 0.88 -12.30 10.30
CA LEU A 30 -0.57 -12.37 10.52
C LEU A 30 -1.18 -13.64 9.89
N ILE A 31 -1.98 -13.45 8.83
CA ILE A 31 -2.71 -14.50 8.11
C ILE A 31 -1.98 -14.85 6.79
N LEU A 32 -1.01 -14.02 6.37
CA LEU A 32 -0.29 -14.17 5.12
C LEU A 32 0.90 -15.12 5.30
N GLU A 33 0.88 -16.21 4.54
CA GLU A 33 1.95 -17.21 4.51
C GLU A 33 2.69 -17.17 3.16
N PRO A 34 3.50 -16.11 2.90
CA PRO A 34 4.28 -15.99 1.66
C PRO A 34 5.30 -17.11 1.50
N THR A 35 5.72 -17.77 2.59
CA THR A 35 6.65 -18.91 2.52
C THR A 35 6.00 -20.18 2.00
N ARG A 36 4.67 -20.33 2.15
CA ARG A 36 3.93 -21.52 1.73
C ARG A 36 3.33 -21.42 0.34
N SER A 37 3.19 -20.20 -0.20
CA SER A 37 2.62 -20.00 -1.53
C SER A 37 3.40 -18.94 -2.32
N PRO A 38 4.00 -19.29 -3.48
CA PRO A 38 4.75 -18.34 -4.30
C PRO A 38 3.87 -17.24 -4.89
N PHE A 39 2.55 -17.45 -4.92
CA PHE A 39 1.58 -16.47 -5.40
C PHE A 39 1.34 -15.33 -4.41
N VAL A 40 1.15 -15.63 -3.12
CA VAL A 40 1.01 -14.61 -2.05
C VAL A 40 2.29 -13.79 -1.92
N ALA A 41 3.46 -14.44 -2.01
CA ALA A 41 4.74 -13.75 -2.04
C ALA A 41 4.86 -12.77 -3.22
N ARG A 42 4.37 -13.18 -4.41
CA ARG A 42 4.36 -12.30 -5.59
C ARG A 42 3.42 -11.11 -5.41
N GLN A 43 2.21 -11.32 -4.89
CA GLN A 43 1.26 -10.24 -4.63
C GLN A 43 1.81 -9.24 -3.61
N LEU A 44 2.34 -9.70 -2.48
CA LEU A 44 2.96 -8.84 -1.47
C LEU A 44 4.12 -8.03 -2.04
N LYS A 45 4.92 -8.62 -2.94
CA LYS A 45 6.03 -7.91 -3.59
C LYS A 45 5.52 -6.83 -4.55
N VAL A 46 4.52 -7.15 -5.37
CA VAL A 46 3.94 -6.19 -6.34
C VAL A 46 3.28 -5.04 -5.62
N TRP A 47 2.37 -5.33 -4.68
CA TRP A 47 1.67 -4.31 -3.90
C TRP A 47 2.60 -3.52 -3.00
N GLY A 48 3.60 -4.18 -2.38
CA GLY A 48 4.62 -3.51 -1.58
C GLY A 48 5.41 -2.45 -2.38
N ILE A 49 5.81 -2.77 -3.62
CA ILE A 49 6.49 -1.80 -4.51
C ILE A 49 5.55 -0.65 -4.87
N ILE A 50 4.31 -0.96 -5.28
CA ILE A 50 3.32 0.05 -5.70
C ILE A 50 3.04 1.03 -4.56
N LEU A 51 2.75 0.54 -3.37
CA LEU A 51 2.43 1.36 -2.20
C LEU A 51 3.62 2.18 -1.72
N THR A 52 4.84 1.63 -1.80
CA THR A 52 6.06 2.39 -1.45
C THR A 52 6.27 3.58 -2.39
N ILE A 53 6.11 3.36 -3.70
CA ILE A 53 6.23 4.43 -4.71
C ILE A 53 5.12 5.47 -4.52
N LEU A 54 3.89 5.01 -4.34
CA LEU A 54 2.74 5.89 -4.12
C LEU A 54 2.91 6.73 -2.86
N GLY A 55 3.35 6.14 -1.75
CA GLY A 55 3.61 6.84 -0.50
C GLY A 55 4.67 7.93 -0.65
N LEU A 56 5.80 7.63 -1.31
CA LEU A 56 6.85 8.61 -1.58
C LEU A 56 6.34 9.79 -2.42
N ILE A 57 5.60 9.50 -3.48
CA ILE A 57 5.05 10.53 -4.37
C ILE A 57 3.99 11.36 -3.63
N THR A 58 3.16 10.72 -2.81
CA THR A 58 2.09 11.40 -2.05
C THR A 58 2.65 12.30 -0.96
N VAL A 59 3.72 11.88 -0.28
CA VAL A 59 4.48 12.75 0.64
C VAL A 59 5.04 13.96 -0.12
N GLY A 60 5.65 13.76 -1.29
CA GLY A 60 6.12 14.87 -2.12
C GLY A 60 4.99 15.81 -2.58
N ALA A 61 3.84 15.25 -2.94
CA ALA A 61 2.64 15.99 -3.36
C ALA A 61 2.06 16.86 -2.25
N ALA A 62 2.14 16.42 -0.99
CA ALA A 62 1.61 17.15 0.16
C ALA A 62 2.24 18.54 0.34
N TRP A 63 3.49 18.70 -0.10
CA TRP A 63 4.25 19.95 -0.01
C TRP A 63 4.19 20.79 -1.30
N THR A 64 3.36 20.39 -2.26
CA THR A 64 3.05 21.21 -3.43
C THR A 64 1.88 22.13 -3.11
N ASP A 65 1.93 23.39 -3.57
CA ASP A 65 0.80 24.33 -3.48
C ASP A 65 -0.34 23.99 -4.47
N ASN A 66 -0.36 22.77 -5.02
CA ASN A 66 -1.32 22.33 -6.03
C ASN A 66 -2.38 21.39 -5.44
N ILE A 67 -3.53 21.96 -5.09
CA ILE A 67 -4.67 21.22 -4.51
C ILE A 67 -5.15 20.10 -5.44
N THR A 68 -5.19 20.33 -6.76
CA THR A 68 -5.64 19.33 -7.74
C THR A 68 -4.73 18.10 -7.71
N PHE A 69 -3.42 18.32 -7.61
CA PHE A 69 -2.45 17.23 -7.53
C PHE A 69 -2.61 16.42 -6.24
N ILE A 70 -2.83 17.10 -5.11
CA ILE A 70 -3.10 16.46 -3.82
C ILE A 70 -4.35 15.56 -3.91
N VAL A 71 -5.45 16.08 -4.45
CA VAL A 71 -6.71 15.33 -4.55
C VAL A 71 -6.55 14.09 -5.44
N ILE A 72 -5.85 14.20 -6.56
CA ILE A 72 -5.57 13.06 -7.45
C ILE A 72 -4.78 11.99 -6.70
N MET A 73 -3.74 12.38 -5.96
CA MET A 73 -2.91 11.43 -5.19
C MET A 73 -3.71 10.71 -4.10
N VAL A 74 -4.57 11.42 -3.37
CA VAL A 74 -5.42 10.82 -2.35
C VAL A 74 -6.42 9.83 -2.97
N VAL A 75 -7.08 10.21 -4.07
CA VAL A 75 -8.04 9.31 -4.76
C VAL A 75 -7.33 8.06 -5.29
N LEU A 76 -6.16 8.21 -5.90
CA LEU A 76 -5.34 7.07 -6.34
C LEU A 76 -4.92 6.19 -5.16
N GLY A 77 -4.52 6.82 -4.05
CA GLY A 77 -4.26 6.17 -2.76
C GLY A 77 -5.39 5.25 -2.34
N CYS A 78 -6.59 5.80 -2.18
CA CYS A 78 -7.75 5.02 -1.73
C CYS A 78 -8.11 3.88 -2.69
N ILE A 79 -8.03 4.11 -4.00
CA ILE A 79 -8.32 3.07 -5.00
C ILE A 79 -7.29 1.93 -4.89
N LEU A 80 -6.00 2.25 -4.83
CA LEU A 80 -4.93 1.26 -4.80
C LEU A 80 -4.93 0.47 -3.48
N GLU A 81 -5.16 1.11 -2.34
CA GLU A 81 -5.31 0.40 -1.06
C GLU A 81 -6.52 -0.53 -1.06
N THR A 82 -7.66 -0.09 -1.63
CA THR A 82 -8.85 -0.93 -1.76
C THR A 82 -8.57 -2.16 -2.62
N GLN A 83 -7.91 -1.97 -3.77
CA GLN A 83 -7.53 -3.09 -4.65
C GLN A 83 -6.53 -4.04 -3.99
N MET A 84 -5.57 -3.50 -3.23
CA MET A 84 -4.64 -4.31 -2.45
C MET A 84 -5.37 -5.16 -1.42
N ALA A 85 -6.31 -4.57 -0.66
CA ALA A 85 -7.12 -5.28 0.32
C ALA A 85 -7.97 -6.39 -0.32
N PHE A 86 -8.55 -6.14 -1.50
CA PHE A 86 -9.27 -7.17 -2.25
C PHE A 86 -8.36 -8.30 -2.73
N ALA A 87 -7.19 -7.96 -3.29
CA ALA A 87 -6.23 -8.96 -3.77
C ALA A 87 -5.76 -9.86 -2.63
N VAL A 88 -5.41 -9.28 -1.49
CA VAL A 88 -4.99 -10.02 -0.29
C VAL A 88 -6.15 -10.88 0.25
N THR A 89 -7.38 -10.35 0.25
CA THR A 89 -8.55 -11.08 0.77
C THR A 89 -9.01 -12.21 -0.16
N SER A 90 -8.90 -12.06 -1.48
CA SER A 90 -9.25 -13.13 -2.42
C SER A 90 -8.36 -14.35 -2.24
N GLU A 91 -7.08 -14.15 -1.90
CA GLU A 91 -6.16 -15.26 -1.61
C GLU A 91 -6.56 -16.04 -0.37
N PHE A 92 -7.03 -15.35 0.68
CA PHE A 92 -7.56 -16.04 1.85
C PHE A 92 -8.75 -16.92 1.49
N ARG A 93 -9.69 -16.39 0.69
CA ARG A 93 -10.87 -17.15 0.30
C ARG A 93 -10.53 -18.38 -0.54
N ALA A 94 -9.54 -18.28 -1.43
CA ALA A 94 -9.10 -19.39 -2.27
C ALA A 94 -8.40 -20.52 -1.49
N LYS A 95 -7.88 -20.24 -0.30
CA LYS A 95 -7.13 -21.20 0.52
C LYS A 95 -8.01 -22.03 1.48
N TYR A 96 -9.18 -21.51 1.85
CA TYR A 96 -10.11 -22.14 2.81
C TYR A 96 -11.40 -22.68 2.15
N HIS A 97 -11.43 -22.76 0.82
CA HIS A 97 -12.46 -23.43 0.02
C HIS A 97 -11.83 -24.56 -0.80
#